data_AF-A0A2V6ZGW7-F1
#
_entry.id   AF-A0A2V6ZGW7-F1
#
_cell.length_a   1.000
_cell.length_b   1.000
_cell.length_c   1.000
_cell.angle_alpha   90.00
_cell.angle_beta   90.00
_cell.angle_gamma   90.00
#
_symmetry.space_group_name_H-M   'P 1'
#
loop_
_entity.id
_entity.type
_entity.pdbx_description
1 polymer ?
#
loop_
_entity_poly.entity_id
_entity_poly.type
_entity_poly.pdbx_seq_one_letter_code
_entity_poly.pdbx_strand_id
1 'polypeptide(L)'
;PFLNLAASGPLSIVSPKAVRESGDQVHTRPVGTGPFMVTEYVAKDHTTMVRNPAYTRKAPWSDRTGPAHLDTIVWKFVPEAGTRVTTLESGETQAIYAIPAQSLPRLEQNTGLRIEKIPWPGAPRIWLLNTTKPPLDDVRVRRAINYAVDKDALLATVAKGIALKAFAPLTAVMLDDPALRQAYPFDQAKAAALLAESGWQPGAGGIRTKAGQRLEILLNAIDYGGGPEPAVQLIQRVRSGQAPGDLSLDREARARGGAHGAAARRPLGVGLPGQRAGGEV
;
A
#
# COMPACT_ATOMS: atom_id res chain seq x y z
N PRO A 1 -14.15 21.65 -5.15
CA PRO A 1 -13.58 20.60 -6.04
C PRO A 1 -12.50 21.11 -7.01
N PHE A 2 -12.74 22.20 -7.75
CA PHE A 2 -11.81 22.71 -8.78
C PHE A 2 -10.43 23.10 -8.22
N LEU A 3 -10.37 23.94 -7.18
CA LEU A 3 -9.08 24.41 -6.63
C LEU A 3 -8.20 23.26 -6.09
N ASN A 4 -8.80 22.22 -5.50
CA ASN A 4 -8.06 21.03 -5.06
C ASN A 4 -7.45 20.25 -6.22
N LEU A 5 -8.16 20.14 -7.35
CA LEU A 5 -7.63 19.50 -8.56
C LEU A 5 -6.54 20.38 -9.19
N ALA A 6 -6.76 21.70 -9.27
CA ALA A 6 -5.79 22.66 -9.81
C ALA A 6 -4.47 22.69 -9.02
N ALA A 7 -4.51 22.37 -7.72
CA ALA A 7 -3.34 22.26 -6.87
C ALA A 7 -2.60 20.90 -6.97
N SER A 8 -3.10 19.95 -7.79
CA SER A 8 -2.53 18.61 -7.90
C SER A 8 -1.52 18.46 -9.05
N GLY A 9 -0.64 17.46 -8.93
CA GLY A 9 0.40 17.16 -9.92
C GLY A 9 -0.08 17.11 -11.38
N PRO A 10 -1.20 16.44 -11.74
CA PRO A 10 -1.70 16.36 -13.11
C PRO A 10 -1.99 17.70 -13.80
N LEU A 11 -2.28 18.77 -13.06
CA LEU A 11 -2.49 20.12 -13.61
C LEU A 11 -1.25 21.02 -13.46
N SER A 12 -0.08 20.43 -13.19
CA SER A 12 1.19 21.16 -13.18
C SER A 12 1.54 21.69 -14.56
N ILE A 13 2.16 22.86 -14.59
CA ILE A 13 2.52 23.55 -15.84
C ILE A 13 3.87 23.01 -16.35
N VAL A 14 3.88 22.55 -17.60
CA VAL A 14 5.08 22.15 -18.35
C VAL A 14 5.25 23.06 -19.56
N SER A 15 6.49 23.38 -19.93
CA SER A 15 6.81 24.23 -21.08
C SER A 15 6.23 23.64 -22.38
N PRO A 16 5.33 24.36 -23.10
CA PRO A 16 4.81 23.90 -24.38
C PRO A 16 5.91 23.72 -25.44
N LYS A 17 6.98 24.51 -25.36
CA LYS A 17 8.15 24.36 -26.23
C LYS A 17 8.83 23.02 -25.99
N ALA A 18 9.12 22.68 -24.74
CA ALA A 18 9.77 21.41 -24.38
C ALA A 18 8.92 20.19 -24.79
N VAL A 19 7.59 20.28 -24.61
CA VAL A 19 6.67 19.22 -25.06
C VAL A 19 6.74 19.04 -26.58
N ARG A 20 6.74 20.13 -27.37
CA ARG A 20 6.85 20.05 -28.83
C ARG A 20 8.20 19.49 -29.29
N GLU A 21 9.29 19.87 -28.63
CA GLU A 21 10.65 19.46 -29.00
C GLU A 21 10.99 18.02 -28.58
N SER A 22 10.51 17.58 -27.41
CA SER A 22 10.85 16.27 -26.83
C SER A 22 9.78 15.20 -27.04
N GLY A 23 8.57 15.58 -27.47
CA GLY A 23 7.44 14.68 -27.63
C GLY A 23 7.21 13.83 -26.38
N ASP A 24 7.05 12.52 -26.58
CA ASP A 24 6.82 11.55 -25.51
C ASP A 24 7.98 11.47 -24.49
N GLN A 25 9.19 11.92 -24.84
CA GLN A 25 10.36 11.89 -23.96
C GLN A 25 10.37 13.04 -22.94
N VAL A 26 9.41 13.97 -22.98
CA VAL A 26 9.33 15.10 -22.04
C VAL A 26 9.31 14.65 -20.58
N HIS A 27 8.84 13.42 -20.29
CA HIS A 27 8.84 12.86 -18.94
C HIS A 27 10.25 12.62 -18.36
N THR A 28 11.27 12.45 -19.21
CA THR A 28 12.67 12.25 -18.77
C THR A 28 13.42 13.56 -18.59
N ARG A 29 12.96 14.64 -19.24
CA ARG A 29 13.57 15.98 -19.23
C ARG A 29 12.50 17.07 -19.13
N PRO A 30 11.67 17.08 -18.08
CA PRO A 30 10.58 18.03 -17.97
C PRO A 30 11.11 19.44 -17.73
N VAL A 31 10.57 20.41 -18.46
CA VAL A 31 10.84 21.84 -18.23
C VAL A 31 9.63 22.45 -17.52
N GLY A 32 9.75 22.61 -16.20
CA GLY A 32 8.72 23.20 -15.34
C GLY A 32 9.13 24.56 -14.77
N THR A 33 8.34 25.07 -13.82
CA THR A 33 8.57 26.36 -13.14
C THR A 33 9.02 26.22 -11.69
N GLY A 34 9.33 24.99 -11.27
CA GLY A 34 9.63 24.65 -9.87
C GLY A 34 11.01 25.11 -9.38
N PRO A 35 11.31 24.86 -8.09
CA PRO A 35 12.57 25.25 -7.44
C PRO A 35 13.79 24.43 -7.90
N PHE A 36 13.59 23.32 -8.60
CA PHE A 36 14.65 22.47 -9.15
C PHE A 36 14.39 22.14 -10.62
N MET A 37 15.47 21.93 -11.37
CA MET A 37 15.47 21.57 -12.79
C MET A 37 16.10 20.19 -12.96
N VAL A 38 15.47 19.31 -13.74
CA VAL A 38 16.04 18.00 -14.06
C VAL A 38 17.20 18.17 -15.04
N THR A 39 18.38 17.66 -14.68
CA THR A 39 19.57 17.67 -15.53
C THR A 39 19.88 16.30 -16.11
N GLU A 40 19.52 15.24 -15.40
CA GLU A 40 19.79 13.87 -15.81
C GLU A 40 18.70 12.91 -15.33
N TYR A 41 18.37 11.95 -16.19
CA TYR A 41 17.53 10.82 -15.87
C TYR A 41 18.21 9.56 -16.38
N VAL A 42 18.58 8.66 -15.46
CA VAL A 42 19.12 7.34 -15.78
C VAL A 42 18.07 6.32 -15.39
N ALA A 43 17.53 5.64 -16.40
CA ALA A 43 16.44 4.68 -16.20
C ALA A 43 16.83 3.60 -15.18
N LYS A 44 15.94 3.37 -14.20
CA LYS A 44 16.11 2.40 -13.10
C LYS A 44 17.26 2.69 -12.12
N ASP A 45 17.93 3.83 -12.25
CA ASP A 45 19.03 4.20 -11.37
C ASP A 45 18.74 5.49 -10.61
N HIS A 46 18.70 6.66 -11.26
CA HIS A 46 18.47 7.93 -10.56
C HIS A 46 17.92 9.06 -11.44
N THR A 47 17.50 10.13 -10.79
CA THR A 47 17.25 11.45 -11.40
C THR A 47 18.07 12.51 -10.68
N THR A 48 18.87 13.27 -11.43
CA THR A 48 19.63 14.41 -10.90
C THR A 48 18.88 15.70 -11.18
N MET A 49 18.73 16.52 -10.15
CA MET A 49 18.06 17.81 -10.22
C MET A 49 18.94 18.88 -9.59
N VAL A 50 19.11 20.01 -10.27
CA VAL A 50 19.86 21.17 -9.75
C VAL A 50 18.91 22.29 -9.39
N ARG A 51 19.31 23.14 -8.44
CA ARG A 51 18.58 24.34 -8.05
C ARG A 51 18.25 25.20 -9.29
N ASN A 52 17.01 25.66 -9.38
CA ASN A 52 16.60 26.68 -10.35
C ASN A 52 16.99 28.08 -9.83
N PRO A 53 18.00 28.76 -10.40
CA PRO A 53 18.42 30.08 -9.92
C PRO A 53 17.35 31.16 -10.17
N ALA A 54 16.43 30.94 -11.10
CA ALA A 54 15.34 31.88 -11.40
C ALA A 54 14.11 31.69 -10.51
N TYR A 55 14.10 30.70 -9.60
CA TYR A 55 12.97 30.47 -8.70
C TYR A 55 13.00 31.45 -7.52
N THR A 56 12.06 32.39 -7.52
CA THR A 56 11.96 33.47 -6.51
C THR A 56 10.69 33.40 -5.65
N ARG A 57 9.82 32.41 -5.86
CA ARG A 57 8.54 32.32 -5.15
C ARG A 57 8.74 31.85 -3.71
N LYS A 58 8.11 32.54 -2.76
CA LYS A 58 7.96 32.06 -1.38
C LYS A 58 6.92 30.93 -1.37
N ALA A 59 7.30 29.75 -0.92
CA ALA A 59 6.33 28.67 -0.71
C ALA A 59 5.40 29.04 0.46
N PRO A 60 4.07 28.83 0.35
CA PRO A 60 3.13 29.26 1.39
C PRO A 60 3.31 28.53 2.73
N TRP A 61 4.00 27.39 2.73
CA TRP A 61 4.36 26.61 3.93
C TRP A 61 5.79 26.84 4.43
N SER A 62 6.52 27.83 3.88
CA SER A 62 7.91 28.11 4.26
C SER A 62 8.15 29.59 4.45
N ASP A 63 8.81 29.96 5.54
CA ASP A 63 9.27 31.34 5.75
C ASP A 63 10.51 31.71 4.94
N ARG A 64 11.12 30.72 4.27
CA ARG A 64 12.27 30.95 3.39
C ARG A 64 11.84 31.71 2.14
N THR A 65 12.55 32.81 1.88
CA THR A 65 12.49 33.56 0.63
C THR A 65 13.75 33.30 -0.19
N GLY A 66 13.67 33.47 -1.51
CA GLY A 66 14.79 33.22 -2.42
C GLY A 66 14.90 31.75 -2.88
N PRO A 67 16.03 31.38 -3.51
CA PRO A 67 16.18 30.09 -4.16
C PRO A 67 16.16 28.93 -3.16
N ALA A 68 15.99 27.69 -3.67
CA ALA A 68 16.04 26.48 -2.86
C ALA A 68 17.30 26.42 -1.97
N HIS A 69 17.25 25.75 -0.82
CA HIS A 69 18.41 25.67 0.07
C HIS A 69 19.49 24.71 -0.43
N LEU A 70 19.09 23.65 -1.13
CA LEU A 70 19.99 22.64 -1.70
C LEU A 70 20.47 23.08 -3.08
N ASP A 71 21.70 22.75 -3.42
CA ASP A 71 22.26 22.97 -4.76
C ASP A 71 21.85 21.87 -5.72
N THR A 72 21.82 20.62 -5.26
CA THR A 72 21.52 19.43 -6.07
C THR A 72 20.77 18.41 -5.24
N ILE A 73 19.85 17.69 -5.89
CA ILE A 73 19.15 16.52 -5.38
C ILE A 73 19.40 15.37 -6.35
N VAL A 74 19.93 14.27 -5.85
CA VAL A 74 20.01 13.00 -6.58
C VAL A 74 18.97 12.06 -6.00
N TRP A 75 17.88 11.83 -6.75
CA TRP A 75 16.84 10.89 -6.35
C TRP A 75 17.17 9.49 -6.88
N LYS A 76 17.68 8.62 -6.00
CA LYS A 76 18.01 7.23 -6.34
C LYS A 76 16.78 6.34 -6.31
N PHE A 77 16.65 5.45 -7.29
CA PHE A 77 15.61 4.45 -7.38
C PHE A 77 16.06 3.16 -6.69
N VAL A 78 15.76 3.04 -5.40
CA VAL A 78 16.08 1.84 -4.59
C VAL A 78 14.77 1.15 -4.18
N PRO A 79 14.31 0.13 -4.94
CA PRO A 79 13.04 -0.54 -4.69
C PRO A 79 12.97 -1.23 -3.33
N GLU A 80 14.06 -1.86 -2.90
CA GLU A 80 14.11 -2.68 -1.70
C GLU A 80 14.19 -1.80 -0.43
N ALA A 81 13.17 -1.92 0.42
CA ALA A 81 13.05 -1.10 1.63
C ALA A 81 14.21 -1.27 2.62
N GLY A 82 14.73 -2.50 2.77
CA GLY A 82 15.89 -2.77 3.61
C GLY A 82 17.14 -2.08 3.10
N THR A 83 17.37 -2.11 1.79
CA THR A 83 18.51 -1.45 1.14
C THR A 83 18.47 0.06 1.38
N ARG A 84 17.31 0.71 1.24
CA ARG A 84 17.15 2.14 1.57
C ARG A 84 17.58 2.47 3.00
N VAL A 85 17.23 1.62 3.96
CA VAL A 85 17.65 1.83 5.35
C VAL A 85 19.17 1.74 5.49
N THR A 86 19.79 0.74 4.86
CA THR A 86 21.26 0.59 4.90
C THR A 86 21.98 1.79 4.27
N THR A 87 21.48 2.33 3.15
CA THR A 87 22.08 3.52 2.51
C THR A 87 21.94 4.78 3.37
N LEU A 88 20.89 4.89 4.18
CA LEU A 88 20.74 5.98 5.15
C LEU A 88 21.73 5.83 6.30
N GLU A 89 21.85 4.63 6.87
CA GLU A 89 22.74 4.35 8.00
C GLU A 89 24.23 4.47 7.63
N SER A 90 24.61 4.15 6.39
CA SER A 90 25.97 4.35 5.88
C SER A 90 26.30 5.80 5.52
N GLY A 91 25.30 6.68 5.46
CA GLY A 91 25.45 8.07 5.01
C GLY A 91 25.48 8.25 3.49
N GLU A 92 25.33 7.17 2.70
CA GLU A 92 25.25 7.24 1.23
C GLU A 92 24.05 8.08 0.76
N THR A 93 22.92 7.96 1.45
CA THR A 93 21.72 8.79 1.24
C THR A 93 21.42 9.61 2.49
N GLN A 94 20.99 10.86 2.31
CA GLN A 94 20.69 11.76 3.45
C GLN A 94 19.21 11.72 3.86
N ALA A 95 18.34 11.16 3.02
CA ALA A 95 16.91 11.02 3.29
C ALA A 95 16.35 9.81 2.54
N ILE A 96 15.38 9.13 3.17
CA ILE A 96 14.63 8.03 2.54
C ILE A 96 13.14 8.18 2.83
N TYR A 97 12.32 7.61 1.96
CA TYR A 97 10.88 7.47 2.15
C TYR A 97 10.49 5.99 2.27
N ALA A 98 9.29 5.73 2.81
CA ALA A 98 8.74 4.39 3.02
C ALA A 98 9.66 3.50 3.86
N ILE A 99 9.90 3.92 5.10
CA ILE A 99 10.67 3.16 6.10
C ILE A 99 9.91 1.87 6.45
N PRO A 100 10.55 0.69 6.38
CA PRO A 100 9.96 -0.55 6.86
C PRO A 100 9.67 -0.48 8.37
N ALA A 101 8.50 -0.97 8.79
CA ALA A 101 8.05 -0.97 10.19
C ALA A 101 9.08 -1.61 11.16
N GLN A 102 9.76 -2.67 10.71
CA GLN A 102 10.76 -3.37 11.50
C GLN A 102 12.03 -2.56 11.77
N SER A 103 12.36 -1.61 10.91
CA SER A 103 13.54 -0.76 11.03
C SER A 103 13.27 0.48 11.88
N LEU A 104 12.01 0.88 12.04
CA LEU A 104 11.64 2.11 12.75
C LEU A 104 12.22 2.17 14.18
N PRO A 105 12.09 1.17 15.06
CA PRO A 105 12.60 1.28 16.43
C PRO A 105 14.11 1.53 16.50
N ARG A 106 14.88 0.93 15.56
CA ARG A 106 16.33 1.13 15.47
C ARG A 106 16.66 2.54 14.96
N LEU A 107 15.94 3.02 13.94
CA LEU A 107 16.15 4.36 13.40
C LEU A 107 15.75 5.46 14.39
N GLU A 108 14.72 5.24 15.20
CA GLU A 108 14.30 6.18 16.27
C GLU A 108 15.36 6.34 17.36
N GLN A 109 16.26 5.37 17.54
CA GLN A 109 17.39 5.47 18.48
C GLN A 109 18.56 6.28 17.93
N ASN A 110 18.60 6.57 16.63
CA ASN A 110 19.67 7.34 16.02
C ASN A 110 19.40 8.85 16.14
N THR A 111 20.12 9.51 17.04
CA THR A 111 19.97 10.96 17.30
C THR A 111 20.38 11.86 16.12
N GLY A 112 21.10 11.32 15.13
CA GLY A 112 21.45 12.02 13.90
C GLY A 112 20.32 12.02 12.85
N LEU A 113 19.24 11.28 13.09
CA LEU A 113 18.10 11.18 12.19
C LEU A 113 16.88 11.90 12.74
N ARG A 114 16.15 12.57 11.84
CA ARG A 114 14.82 13.10 12.10
C ARG A 114 13.80 12.24 11.37
N ILE A 115 12.86 11.67 12.13
CA ILE A 115 11.79 10.84 11.58
C ILE A 115 10.50 11.65 11.56
N GLU A 116 9.95 11.83 10.36
CA GLU A 116 8.68 12.51 10.13
C GLU A 116 7.57 11.48 9.86
N LYS A 117 6.52 11.52 10.68
CA LYS A 117 5.31 10.68 10.51
C LYS A 117 4.16 11.58 10.07
N ILE A 118 3.88 11.59 8.77
CA ILE A 118 2.85 12.45 8.18
C ILE A 118 1.62 11.58 7.85
N PRO A 119 0.46 11.81 8.47
CA PRO A 119 -0.77 11.12 8.12
C PRO A 119 -1.14 11.31 6.66
N TRP A 120 -1.48 10.22 5.97
CA TRP A 120 -1.86 10.26 4.56
C TRP A 120 -3.26 10.89 4.38
N PRO A 121 -3.43 11.92 3.52
CA PRO A 121 -4.74 12.44 3.16
C PRO A 121 -5.41 11.57 2.08
N GLY A 122 -6.74 11.50 2.11
CA GLY A 122 -7.53 10.79 1.09
C GLY A 122 -7.94 9.40 1.54
N ALA A 123 -7.80 8.40 0.65
CA ALA A 123 -8.16 7.02 0.96
C ALA A 123 -7.06 6.33 1.79
N PRO A 124 -7.40 5.58 2.86
CA PRO A 124 -6.44 4.73 3.54
C PRO A 124 -6.06 3.55 2.64
N ARG A 125 -5.11 2.73 3.11
CA ARG A 125 -4.91 1.39 2.54
C ARG A 125 -6.21 0.58 2.74
N ILE A 126 -6.88 0.27 1.63
CA ILE A 126 -8.17 -0.41 1.60
C ILE A 126 -8.18 -1.50 0.53
N TRP A 127 -8.89 -2.60 0.79
CA TRP A 127 -9.26 -3.54 -0.26
C TRP A 127 -10.61 -3.16 -0.85
N LEU A 128 -10.62 -2.93 -2.15
CA LEU A 128 -11.86 -2.71 -2.90
C LEU A 128 -12.52 -4.08 -3.15
N LEU A 129 -13.67 -4.29 -2.51
CA LEU A 129 -14.45 -5.52 -2.63
C LEU A 129 -15.34 -5.44 -3.88
N ASN A 130 -15.22 -6.42 -4.78
CA ASN A 130 -15.94 -6.42 -6.05
C ASN A 130 -17.42 -6.79 -5.85
N THR A 131 -18.32 -5.82 -5.94
CA THR A 131 -19.75 -6.02 -5.69
C THR A 131 -20.51 -6.71 -6.83
N THR A 132 -19.85 -7.07 -7.93
CA THR A 132 -20.48 -7.71 -9.10
C THR A 132 -20.00 -9.14 -9.33
N LYS A 133 -19.13 -9.66 -8.46
CA LYS A 133 -18.59 -11.03 -8.58
C LYS A 133 -18.85 -11.82 -7.30
N PRO A 134 -19.42 -13.02 -7.39
CA PRO A 134 -19.46 -13.95 -6.26
C PRO A 134 -18.07 -14.23 -5.68
N PRO A 135 -17.93 -14.38 -4.35
CA PRO A 135 -18.99 -14.27 -3.33
C PRO A 135 -19.22 -12.84 -2.81
N LEU A 136 -18.51 -11.85 -3.36
CA LEU A 136 -18.49 -10.47 -2.89
C LEU A 136 -19.67 -9.63 -3.41
N ASP A 137 -20.52 -10.18 -4.27
CA ASP A 137 -21.78 -9.60 -4.70
C ASP A 137 -22.82 -9.53 -3.56
N ASP A 138 -22.79 -10.48 -2.62
CA ASP A 138 -23.61 -10.43 -1.40
C ASP A 138 -23.05 -9.41 -0.37
N VAL A 139 -23.88 -8.44 0.00
CA VAL A 139 -23.52 -7.41 0.99
C VAL A 139 -23.22 -7.99 2.37
N ARG A 140 -23.84 -9.12 2.74
CA ARG A 140 -23.60 -9.80 4.02
C ARG A 140 -22.19 -10.38 4.07
N VAL A 141 -21.70 -10.94 2.97
CA VAL A 141 -20.31 -11.42 2.84
C VAL A 141 -19.33 -10.25 3.00
N ARG A 142 -19.59 -9.11 2.34
CA ARG A 142 -18.74 -7.91 2.48
C ARG A 142 -18.72 -7.35 3.91
N ARG A 143 -19.88 -7.36 4.59
CA ARG A 143 -19.99 -6.97 6.00
C ARG A 143 -19.24 -7.95 6.90
N ALA A 144 -19.39 -9.26 6.68
CA ALA A 144 -18.68 -10.28 7.43
C ALA A 144 -17.16 -10.10 7.34
N ILE A 145 -16.62 -9.79 6.16
CA ILE A 145 -15.19 -9.48 5.98
C ILE A 145 -14.75 -8.31 6.87
N ASN A 146 -15.54 -7.24 6.96
CA ASN A 146 -15.20 -6.09 7.80
C ASN A 146 -15.17 -6.43 9.30
N TYR A 147 -16.09 -7.27 9.78
CA TYR A 147 -16.12 -7.74 11.16
C TYR A 147 -15.03 -8.78 11.46
N ALA A 148 -14.58 -9.54 10.46
CA ALA A 148 -13.60 -10.61 10.62
C ALA A 148 -12.14 -10.14 10.74
N VAL A 149 -11.84 -8.88 10.42
CA VAL A 149 -10.46 -8.36 10.42
C VAL A 149 -10.16 -7.62 11.72
N ASP A 150 -9.28 -8.21 12.54
CA ASP A 150 -8.70 -7.53 13.69
C ASP A 150 -7.64 -6.51 13.24
N LYS A 151 -8.11 -5.28 13.03
CA LYS A 151 -7.26 -4.16 12.61
C LYS A 151 -6.25 -3.77 13.69
N ASP A 152 -6.58 -3.92 14.98
CA ASP A 152 -5.68 -3.53 16.08
C ASP A 152 -4.52 -4.52 16.18
N ALA A 153 -4.81 -5.82 16.16
CA ALA A 153 -3.78 -6.84 16.10
C ALA A 153 -2.94 -6.73 14.81
N LEU A 154 -3.55 -6.38 13.67
CA LEU A 154 -2.82 -6.17 12.42
C LEU A 154 -1.84 -5.00 12.53
N LEU A 155 -2.27 -3.86 13.09
CA LEU A 155 -1.41 -2.70 13.29
C LEU A 155 -0.28 -2.99 14.28
N ALA A 156 -0.59 -3.68 15.38
CA ALA A 156 0.39 -4.05 16.40
C ALA A 156 1.54 -4.90 15.82
N THR A 157 1.25 -5.85 14.92
CA THR A 157 2.29 -6.73 14.34
C THR A 157 2.94 -6.16 13.08
N VAL A 158 2.17 -5.53 12.20
CA VAL A 158 2.64 -5.10 10.87
C VAL A 158 3.18 -3.68 10.91
N ALA A 159 2.43 -2.76 11.51
CA ALA A 159 2.74 -1.33 11.40
C ALA A 159 3.71 -0.85 12.48
N LYS A 160 3.76 -1.49 13.66
CA LYS A 160 4.70 -1.13 14.74
C LYS A 160 4.78 0.39 15.00
N GLY A 161 3.66 1.09 14.91
CA GLY A 161 3.58 2.55 15.11
C GLY A 161 3.78 3.45 13.87
N ILE A 162 3.90 2.91 12.64
CA ILE A 162 3.99 3.72 11.40
C ILE A 162 2.64 4.06 10.76
N ALA A 163 1.55 3.40 11.17
CA ALA A 163 0.25 3.53 10.52
C ALA A 163 -0.86 3.80 11.53
N LEU A 164 -1.86 4.57 11.09
CA LEU A 164 -3.09 4.85 11.82
C LEU A 164 -4.18 3.87 11.39
N LYS A 165 -5.09 3.54 12.32
CA LYS A 165 -6.24 2.68 12.03
C LYS A 165 -7.20 3.34 11.07
N ALA A 166 -7.58 2.58 10.03
CA ALA A 166 -8.57 2.99 9.05
C ALA A 166 -9.98 2.55 9.48
N PHE A 167 -10.88 3.52 9.56
CA PHE A 167 -12.27 3.31 9.99
C PHE A 167 -13.30 3.56 8.89
N ALA A 168 -12.93 4.33 7.86
CA ALA A 168 -13.80 4.75 6.78
C ALA A 168 -13.07 4.67 5.42
N PRO A 169 -13.78 4.85 4.29
CA PRO A 169 -13.17 4.99 2.97
C PRO A 169 -12.25 6.21 2.83
N LEU A 170 -12.31 7.16 3.77
CA LEU A 170 -11.42 8.30 3.89
C LEU A 170 -10.65 8.22 5.23
N THR A 171 -9.42 8.72 5.24
CA THR A 171 -8.62 8.83 6.46
C THR A 171 -9.21 9.90 7.39
N ALA A 172 -8.89 9.80 8.68
CA ALA A 172 -9.31 10.79 9.69
C ALA A 172 -8.79 12.21 9.39
N VAL A 173 -7.75 12.35 8.55
CA VAL A 173 -7.28 13.66 8.04
C VAL A 173 -8.35 14.36 7.20
N MET A 174 -9.17 13.58 6.48
CA MET A 174 -10.21 14.10 5.58
C MET A 174 -11.60 14.07 6.22
N LEU A 175 -11.90 13.03 6.99
CA LEU A 175 -13.18 12.82 7.63
C LEU A 175 -12.99 12.13 8.98
N ASP A 176 -13.06 12.90 10.06
CA ASP A 176 -12.96 12.37 11.41
C ASP A 176 -14.33 12.25 12.08
N ASP A 177 -15.05 11.18 11.75
CA ASP A 177 -16.37 10.90 12.29
C ASP A 177 -16.30 9.79 13.37
N PRO A 178 -16.63 10.09 14.64
CA PRO A 178 -16.67 9.10 15.71
C PRO A 178 -17.61 7.91 15.44
N ALA A 179 -18.73 8.11 14.73
CA ALA A 179 -19.66 7.03 14.40
C ALA A 179 -19.03 6.01 13.44
N LEU A 180 -18.20 6.47 12.49
CA LEU A 180 -17.51 5.59 11.55
C LEU A 180 -16.43 4.74 12.25
N ARG A 181 -15.86 5.22 13.36
CA ARG A 181 -14.88 4.46 14.15
C ARG A 181 -15.45 3.17 14.74
N GLN A 182 -16.76 3.14 14.97
CA GLN A 182 -17.48 1.99 15.56
C GLN A 182 -18.36 1.25 14.55
N ALA A 183 -18.29 1.59 13.26
CA ALA A 183 -19.18 0.98 12.25
C ALA A 183 -18.93 -0.53 12.04
N TYR A 184 -17.68 -0.97 12.21
CA TYR A 184 -17.25 -2.36 12.08
C TYR A 184 -16.18 -2.71 13.12
N PRO A 185 -16.57 -2.93 14.38
CA PRO A 185 -15.66 -3.52 15.37
C PRO A 185 -15.24 -4.93 14.94
N PHE A 186 -14.13 -5.42 15.49
CA PHE A 186 -13.74 -6.81 15.30
C PHE A 186 -14.73 -7.72 16.06
N ASP A 187 -15.46 -8.55 15.34
CA ASP A 187 -16.49 -9.45 15.89
C ASP A 187 -16.63 -10.71 15.01
N GLN A 188 -15.95 -11.78 15.42
CA GLN A 188 -15.97 -13.04 14.69
C GLN A 188 -17.34 -13.72 14.72
N ALA A 189 -18.10 -13.58 15.81
CA ALA A 189 -19.42 -14.19 15.92
C ALA A 189 -20.41 -13.53 14.95
N LYS A 190 -20.36 -12.18 14.85
CA LYS A 190 -21.17 -11.43 13.89
C LYS A 190 -20.78 -11.76 12.45
N ALA A 191 -19.49 -11.90 12.15
CA ALA A 191 -19.02 -12.32 10.83
C ALA A 191 -19.57 -13.72 10.46
N ALA A 192 -19.46 -14.69 11.37
CA ALA A 192 -19.96 -16.04 11.17
C ALA A 192 -21.48 -16.09 10.96
N ALA A 193 -22.24 -15.31 11.74
CA ALA A 193 -23.69 -15.19 11.60
C ALA A 193 -24.10 -14.64 10.23
N LEU A 194 -23.46 -13.55 9.78
CA LEU A 194 -23.72 -12.96 8.46
C LEU A 194 -23.41 -13.93 7.32
N LEU A 195 -22.35 -14.74 7.45
CA LEU A 195 -22.03 -15.79 6.48
C LEU A 195 -23.10 -16.89 6.46
N ALA A 196 -23.54 -17.36 7.64
CA ALA A 196 -24.62 -18.35 7.73
C ALA A 196 -25.95 -17.83 7.13
N GLU A 197 -26.33 -16.58 7.41
CA GLU A 197 -27.51 -15.92 6.82
C GLU A 197 -27.44 -15.81 5.30
N SER A 198 -26.23 -15.74 4.73
CA SER A 198 -26.01 -15.75 3.28
C SER A 198 -25.89 -17.16 2.68
N GLY A 199 -26.12 -18.20 3.49
CA GLY A 199 -26.12 -19.60 3.06
C GLY A 199 -24.73 -20.26 3.03
N TRP A 200 -23.69 -19.58 3.54
CA TRP A 200 -22.36 -20.16 3.70
C TRP A 200 -22.29 -20.93 5.01
N GLN A 201 -22.34 -22.26 4.91
CA GLN A 201 -22.30 -23.16 6.05
C GLN A 201 -20.87 -23.64 6.32
N PRO A 202 -20.51 -24.00 7.57
CA PRO A 202 -19.23 -24.64 7.87
C PRO A 202 -19.00 -25.84 6.94
N GLY A 203 -17.84 -25.87 6.27
CA GLY A 203 -17.45 -26.94 5.37
C GLY A 203 -16.25 -27.72 5.90
N ALA A 204 -15.83 -28.74 5.16
CA ALA A 204 -14.65 -29.52 5.50
C ALA A 204 -13.37 -28.65 5.49
N GLY A 205 -12.50 -28.85 6.47
CA GLY A 205 -11.25 -28.09 6.61
C GLY A 205 -11.42 -26.65 7.07
N GLY A 206 -12.54 -26.33 7.74
CA GLY A 206 -12.82 -25.01 8.31
C GLY A 206 -13.39 -24.00 7.32
N ILE A 207 -13.24 -24.23 6.01
CA ILE A 207 -13.67 -23.29 4.97
C ILE A 207 -15.15 -23.48 4.68
N ARG A 208 -15.92 -22.39 4.68
CA ARG A 208 -17.36 -22.46 4.46
C ARG A 208 -17.71 -22.86 3.03
N THR A 209 -18.88 -23.46 2.86
CA THR A 209 -19.42 -23.88 1.57
C THR A 209 -20.86 -23.43 1.35
N LYS A 210 -21.22 -23.19 0.10
CA LYS A 210 -22.57 -22.88 -0.36
C LYS A 210 -22.78 -23.52 -1.72
N ALA A 211 -23.81 -24.37 -1.85
CA ALA A 211 -24.12 -25.07 -3.09
C ALA A 211 -22.91 -25.78 -3.75
N GLY A 212 -22.09 -26.47 -2.93
CA GLY A 212 -20.88 -27.18 -3.38
C GLY A 212 -19.67 -26.28 -3.70
N GLN A 213 -19.81 -24.96 -3.63
CA GLN A 213 -18.70 -24.01 -3.80
C GLN A 213 -18.07 -23.67 -2.46
N ARG A 214 -16.76 -23.48 -2.44
CA ARG A 214 -15.99 -23.03 -1.26
C ARG A 214 -16.00 -21.50 -1.18
N LEU A 215 -15.97 -20.95 0.03
CA LEU A 215 -15.90 -19.52 0.26
C LEU A 215 -14.48 -19.03 0.00
N GLU A 216 -14.22 -18.69 -1.27
CA GLU A 216 -12.91 -18.28 -1.75
C GLU A 216 -12.96 -16.83 -2.26
N ILE A 217 -12.00 -16.03 -1.83
CA ILE A 217 -11.87 -14.63 -2.24
C ILE A 217 -10.49 -14.41 -2.84
N LEU A 218 -10.49 -13.88 -4.06
CA LEU A 218 -9.26 -13.43 -4.70
C LEU A 218 -8.86 -12.06 -4.14
N LEU A 219 -7.69 -12.01 -3.49
CA LEU A 219 -7.12 -10.78 -2.97
C LEU A 219 -5.99 -10.30 -3.87
N ASN A 220 -6.23 -9.22 -4.59
CA ASN A 220 -5.20 -8.56 -5.38
C ASN A 220 -4.37 -7.65 -4.48
N ALA A 221 -3.05 -7.91 -4.42
CA ALA A 221 -2.11 -7.10 -3.66
C ALA A 221 -1.03 -6.55 -4.60
N ILE A 222 -0.88 -5.24 -4.60
CA ILE A 222 0.22 -4.53 -5.29
C ILE A 222 1.31 -4.28 -4.25
N ASP A 223 2.54 -4.68 -4.57
CA ASP A 223 3.72 -4.37 -3.77
C ASP A 223 4.35 -3.07 -4.27
N TYR A 224 4.50 -2.10 -3.38
CA TYR A 224 5.14 -0.81 -3.67
C TYR A 224 6.56 -0.71 -3.11
N GLY A 225 7.20 -1.83 -2.73
CA GLY A 225 8.58 -1.85 -2.24
C GLY A 225 8.74 -1.31 -0.81
N GLY A 226 7.67 -1.36 -0.01
CA GLY A 226 7.62 -0.84 1.37
C GLY A 226 7.86 -1.89 2.46
N GLY A 227 8.13 -3.15 2.10
CA GLY A 227 8.20 -4.28 3.03
C GLY A 227 6.93 -5.14 3.02
N PRO A 228 6.80 -6.13 3.94
CA PRO A 228 5.72 -7.10 3.90
C PRO A 228 4.36 -6.42 3.99
N GLU A 229 3.66 -6.42 2.87
CA GLU A 229 2.33 -5.86 2.71
C GLU A 229 1.36 -6.46 3.74
N PRO A 230 0.47 -5.66 4.38
CA PRO A 230 -0.56 -6.18 5.29
C PRO A 230 -1.39 -7.31 4.70
N ALA A 231 -1.52 -7.37 3.37
CA ALA A 231 -2.13 -8.49 2.66
C ALA A 231 -1.38 -9.81 2.84
N VAL A 232 -0.04 -9.80 2.80
CA VAL A 232 0.78 -11.00 3.02
C VAL A 232 0.62 -11.51 4.44
N GLN A 233 0.59 -10.61 5.43
CA GLN A 233 0.38 -11.03 6.82
C GLN A 233 -1.07 -11.46 7.10
N LEU A 234 -2.07 -10.84 6.49
CA LEU A 234 -3.45 -11.34 6.58
C LEU A 234 -3.55 -12.75 5.99
N ILE A 235 -2.98 -12.97 4.80
CA ILE A 235 -2.93 -14.29 4.16
C ILE A 235 -2.17 -15.28 5.05
N GLN A 236 -1.06 -14.90 5.67
CA GLN A 236 -0.32 -15.76 6.60
C GLN A 236 -1.13 -16.09 7.86
N ARG A 237 -1.88 -15.13 8.43
CA ARG A 237 -2.75 -15.38 9.59
C ARG A 237 -3.92 -16.29 9.25
N VAL A 238 -4.51 -16.15 8.07
CA VAL A 238 -5.51 -17.12 7.56
C VAL A 238 -4.87 -18.50 7.43
N ARG A 239 -3.65 -18.60 6.89
CA ARG A 239 -2.91 -19.87 6.76
C ARG A 239 -2.53 -20.50 8.10
N SER A 240 -2.23 -19.71 9.11
CA SER A 240 -1.82 -20.19 10.44
C SER A 240 -3.00 -20.41 11.40
N GLY A 241 -4.25 -20.31 10.91
CA GLY A 241 -5.46 -20.47 11.74
C GLY A 241 -5.68 -19.34 12.76
N GLN A 242 -4.99 -18.21 12.60
CA GLN A 242 -5.07 -17.04 13.48
C GLN A 242 -6.01 -15.94 12.93
N ALA A 243 -6.53 -16.12 11.72
CA ALA A 243 -7.73 -15.48 11.21
C ALA A 243 -8.79 -16.58 10.97
N PRO A 244 -10.10 -16.25 10.85
CA PRO A 244 -11.14 -17.26 10.83
C PRO A 244 -10.86 -18.30 9.74
N GLY A 245 -10.92 -19.59 10.09
CA GLY A 245 -10.79 -20.71 9.15
C GLY A 245 -11.87 -20.71 8.05
N ASP A 246 -12.86 -19.82 8.17
CA ASP A 246 -14.05 -19.71 7.33
C ASP A 246 -13.77 -19.21 5.88
N LEU A 247 -12.61 -18.59 5.61
CA LEU A 247 -12.28 -17.92 4.35
C LEU A 247 -10.96 -18.44 3.74
N SER A 248 -10.95 -18.74 2.44
CA SER A 248 -9.72 -18.93 1.67
C SER A 248 -9.32 -17.65 0.93
N LEU A 249 -8.05 -17.24 1.04
CA LEU A 249 -7.49 -16.07 0.33
C LEU A 249 -6.43 -16.51 -0.68
N ASP A 250 -6.69 -16.25 -1.97
CA ASP A 250 -5.71 -16.45 -3.05
C ASP A 250 -5.06 -15.12 -3.44
N ARG A 251 -3.76 -15.15 -3.75
CA ARG A 251 -2.98 -13.98 -4.21
C ARG A 251 -2.77 -14.07 -5.72
N GLU A 252 -3.21 -13.07 -6.47
CA GLU A 252 -2.69 -12.81 -7.82
C GLU A 252 -1.60 -11.72 -7.73
N ALA A 253 -0.34 -12.09 -7.94
CA ALA A 253 0.75 -11.12 -8.03
C ALA A 253 0.89 -10.67 -9.49
N ARG A 254 0.62 -9.41 -9.78
CA ARG A 254 0.93 -8.80 -11.09
C ARG A 254 2.11 -7.85 -10.93
N ALA A 255 3.27 -8.25 -11.44
CA ALA A 255 4.40 -7.34 -11.62
C ALA A 255 4.03 -6.29 -12.68
N ARG A 256 4.38 -5.02 -12.47
CA ARG A 256 4.28 -4.01 -13.53
C ARG A 256 5.43 -4.22 -14.51
N GLY A 257 5.10 -4.72 -15.70
CA GLY A 257 5.99 -4.78 -16.85
C GLY A 257 6.09 -6.18 -17.47
N GLY A 258 5.33 -6.42 -18.53
CA GLY A 258 5.39 -7.66 -19.31
C GLY A 258 4.03 -8.02 -19.90
N ALA A 259 3.99 -8.22 -21.22
CA ALA A 259 2.80 -8.49 -22.03
C ALA A 259 1.92 -9.64 -21.51
N HIS A 260 0.66 -9.62 -21.94
CA HIS A 260 -0.36 -10.64 -21.73
C HIS A 260 0.19 -12.08 -21.66
N GLY A 261 0.40 -12.57 -20.44
CA GLY A 261 0.67 -13.96 -20.13
C GLY A 261 -0.21 -14.37 -18.97
N ALA A 262 -0.97 -15.45 -19.13
CA ALA A 262 -1.92 -15.95 -18.14
C ALA A 262 -1.23 -16.14 -16.78
N ALA A 263 -1.69 -15.39 -15.77
CA ALA A 263 -1.26 -15.60 -14.39
C ALA A 263 -1.73 -17.00 -13.96
N ALA A 264 -0.79 -17.86 -13.55
CA ALA A 264 -1.11 -19.19 -13.07
C ALA A 264 -1.95 -19.09 -11.78
N ARG A 265 -3.24 -19.46 -11.90
CA ARG A 265 -4.12 -19.70 -10.75
C ARG A 265 -3.64 -20.99 -10.08
N ARG A 266 -2.93 -20.88 -8.96
CA ARG A 266 -2.72 -22.03 -8.07
C ARG A 266 -3.65 -21.86 -6.87
N PRO A 267 -4.76 -22.62 -6.79
CA PRO A 267 -5.48 -22.73 -5.53
C PRO A 267 -4.53 -23.41 -4.54
N LEU A 268 -4.24 -22.74 -3.42
CA LEU A 268 -3.41 -23.30 -2.37
C LEU A 268 -4.30 -23.63 -1.18
N GLY A 269 -4.89 -24.83 -1.21
CA GLY A 269 -5.64 -25.40 -0.10
C GLY A 269 -4.74 -25.72 1.09
N VAL A 270 -5.22 -25.44 2.30
CA VAL A 270 -4.57 -25.81 3.56
C VAL A 270 -4.93 -27.26 3.88
N GLY A 271 -3.94 -28.16 3.83
CA GLY A 271 -3.99 -29.46 4.50
C GLY A 271 -3.39 -29.34 5.91
N LEU A 272 -4.02 -29.98 6.90
CA LEU A 272 -3.53 -30.01 8.28
C LEU A 272 -2.16 -30.71 8.39
N PRO A 273 -1.33 -30.33 9.39
CA PRO A 273 -0.05 -30.98 9.64
C PRO A 273 -0.26 -32.33 10.31
N GLY A 274 0.19 -33.40 9.66
CA GLY A 274 0.30 -34.72 10.28
C GLY A 274 -0.51 -35.80 9.59
N GLN A 275 -0.02 -36.27 8.44
CA GLN A 275 -0.04 -37.70 8.10
C GLN A 275 1.08 -37.94 7.08
N ARG A 276 2.14 -38.61 7.54
CA ARG A 276 3.11 -39.23 6.63
C ARG A 276 2.42 -40.44 5.98
N ALA A 277 2.38 -40.46 4.67
CA ALA A 277 2.39 -41.66 3.84
C ALA A 277 3.31 -41.28 2.66
N GLY A 278 4.42 -41.95 2.33
CA GLY A 278 4.72 -43.36 2.47
C GLY A 278 4.56 -44.00 1.08
N GLY A 279 5.69 -44.12 0.35
CA GLY A 279 5.83 -44.85 -0.93
C GLY A 279 5.35 -44.09 -2.17
N GLU A 280 5.92 -44.24 -3.36
CA GLU A 280 7.02 -45.07 -3.87
C GLU A 280 7.35 -44.58 -5.30
N VAL A 281 8.65 -44.67 -5.66
CA VAL A 281 9.34 -44.57 -6.98
C VAL A 281 9.09 -43.34 -7.86
#